data_AF-A0A432HTF0-F1
#
_entry.id   AF-A0A432HTF0-F1
#
_cell.length_a   1.000
_cell.length_b   1.000
_cell.length_c   1.000
_cell.angle_alpha   90.00
_cell.angle_beta   90.00
_cell.angle_gamma   90.00
#
_symmetry.space_group_name_H-M   'P 1'
#
loop_
_entity.id
_entity.type
_entity.pdbx_description
1 polymer ?
#
loop_
_entity_poly.entity_id
_entity_poly.type
_entity_poly.pdbx_seq_one_letter_code
_entity_poly.pdbx_strand_id
1 'polypeptide(L)'
;MIHRIQTIDAHAAGEPLRLVTGGFPTPVGETMLEKRDWVREHCDALRRALMHEPRGHADMYGAVLTEPCAAAAHAGVLFMHNEGYSTMCGHGVIAVCTIALERGLISVADESDGVVLESPAGIVRARVTGTPSTGRPSGATGTRVHGVAFENVPSFVLRAGVPVSIGDRVIPVDVAFGGAFYAIVDSEAVGIPIRREALGRLRRAGVEIA
;
A
#
# COMPACT_ATOMS: atom_id res chain seq x y z
N MET A 1 -4.07 17.35 -26.12
CA MET A 1 -3.27 16.10 -26.06
C MET A 1 -3.96 15.19 -25.06
N ILE A 2 -4.23 13.92 -25.38
CA ILE A 2 -4.88 12.97 -24.46
C ILE A 2 -3.80 12.41 -23.52
N HIS A 3 -3.98 12.56 -22.21
CA HIS A 3 -3.11 11.93 -21.22
C HIS A 3 -3.64 10.53 -20.88
N ARG A 4 -2.84 9.49 -21.11
CA ARG A 4 -3.23 8.08 -20.93
C ARG A 4 -2.41 7.47 -19.79
N ILE A 5 -3.11 6.96 -18.78
CA ILE A 5 -2.52 6.14 -17.71
C ILE A 5 -2.92 4.68 -17.93
N GLN A 6 -1.96 3.76 -17.82
CA GLN A 6 -2.19 2.32 -17.86
C GLN A 6 -2.12 1.76 -16.45
N THR A 7 -3.07 0.90 -16.09
CA THR A 7 -3.12 0.28 -14.77
C THR A 7 -3.43 -1.21 -14.86
N ILE A 8 -3.06 -1.93 -13.80
CA ILE A 8 -3.54 -3.27 -13.51
C ILE A 8 -4.22 -3.19 -12.15
N ASP A 9 -5.50 -3.52 -12.12
CA ASP A 9 -6.30 -3.50 -10.91
C ASP A 9 -6.34 -4.93 -10.32
N ALA A 10 -6.12 -5.04 -9.03
CA ALA A 10 -6.19 -6.28 -8.25
C ALA A 10 -6.83 -6.00 -6.89
N HIS A 11 -6.97 -7.03 -6.07
CA HIS A 11 -7.31 -6.88 -4.66
C HIS A 11 -6.52 -7.86 -3.80
N ALA A 12 -6.25 -7.48 -2.55
CA ALA A 12 -5.72 -8.37 -1.53
C ALA A 12 -6.75 -8.43 -0.38
N ALA A 13 -7.32 -9.61 -0.15
CA ALA A 13 -8.39 -9.83 0.83
C ALA A 13 -9.64 -8.93 0.67
N GLY A 14 -9.86 -8.38 -0.53
CA GLY A 14 -11.01 -7.52 -0.87
C GLY A 14 -10.65 -6.04 -0.93
N GLU A 15 -9.51 -5.64 -0.37
CA GLU A 15 -9.00 -4.28 -0.46
C GLU A 15 -8.38 -4.05 -1.85
N PRO A 16 -8.82 -3.03 -2.60
CA PRO A 16 -8.36 -2.80 -3.97
C PRO A 16 -6.90 -2.34 -4.00
N LEU A 17 -6.22 -2.64 -5.11
CA LEU A 17 -4.98 -2.00 -5.50
C LEU A 17 -4.98 -1.76 -7.01
N ARG A 18 -4.91 -0.49 -7.39
CA ARG A 18 -4.65 -0.04 -8.77
C ARG A 18 -3.15 0.22 -8.94
N LEU A 19 -2.44 -0.72 -9.58
CA LEU A 19 -1.03 -0.56 -9.90
C LEU A 19 -0.87 0.20 -11.22
N VAL A 20 -0.24 1.37 -11.19
CA VAL A 20 0.08 2.12 -12.40
C VAL A 20 1.29 1.49 -13.10
N THR A 21 1.11 1.14 -14.37
CA THR A 21 2.11 0.44 -15.20
C THR A 21 2.59 1.27 -16.39
N GLY A 22 2.00 2.44 -16.63
CA GLY A 22 2.45 3.35 -17.68
C GLY A 22 1.76 4.72 -17.64
N GLY A 23 2.45 5.75 -18.12
CA GLY A 23 1.92 7.11 -18.27
C GLY A 23 2.04 8.01 -17.02
N PHE A 24 2.51 7.49 -15.89
CA PHE A 24 2.76 8.30 -14.69
C PHE A 24 4.11 9.04 -14.80
N PRO A 25 4.22 10.31 -14.34
CA PRO A 25 5.49 11.02 -14.30
C PRO A 25 6.52 10.30 -13.40
N THR A 26 7.78 10.26 -13.83
CA THR A 26 8.86 9.69 -13.01
C THR A 26 9.07 10.54 -11.76
N PRO A 27 8.92 9.98 -10.54
CA PRO A 27 9.15 10.72 -9.31
C PRO A 27 10.61 11.15 -9.15
N VAL A 28 10.83 12.38 -8.66
CA VAL A 28 12.16 12.96 -8.46
C VAL A 28 12.50 13.02 -6.97
N GLY A 29 13.71 12.60 -6.61
CA GLY A 29 14.22 12.61 -5.23
C GLY A 29 15.36 11.61 -5.04
N GLU A 30 16.27 11.90 -4.12
CA GLU A 30 17.37 11.02 -3.71
C GLU A 30 16.90 9.94 -2.73
N THR A 31 15.78 10.18 -2.04
CA THR A 31 15.13 9.21 -1.14
C THR A 31 13.70 8.88 -1.57
N MET A 32 13.16 7.76 -1.11
CA MET A 32 11.75 7.42 -1.34
C MET A 32 10.78 8.42 -0.68
N LEU A 33 11.19 9.06 0.43
CA LEU A 33 10.41 10.14 1.06
C LEU A 33 10.37 11.39 0.19
N GLU A 34 11.50 11.79 -0.40
CA GLU A 34 11.56 12.92 -1.34
C GLU A 34 10.75 12.64 -2.60
N LYS A 35 10.84 11.42 -3.16
CA LYS A 35 10.01 11.00 -4.29
C LYS A 35 8.52 11.08 -3.96
N ARG A 36 8.11 10.64 -2.76
CA ARG A 36 6.73 10.76 -2.26
C ARG A 36 6.31 12.22 -2.16
N ASP A 37 7.14 13.07 -1.58
CA ASP A 37 6.83 14.48 -1.39
C ASP A 37 6.75 15.21 -2.73
N TRP A 38 7.61 14.85 -3.69
CA TRP A 38 7.57 15.37 -5.04
C TRP A 38 6.27 14.99 -5.77
N VAL A 39 5.83 13.73 -5.74
CA VAL A 39 4.54 13.36 -6.38
C VAL A 39 3.36 13.98 -5.68
N ARG A 40 3.43 14.19 -4.36
CA ARG A 40 2.38 14.91 -3.61
C ARG A 40 2.25 16.35 -4.08
N GLU A 41 3.37 17.03 -4.32
CA GLU A 41 3.37 18.42 -4.78
C GLU A 41 3.03 18.56 -6.27
N HIS A 42 3.54 17.68 -7.12
CA HIS A 42 3.50 17.85 -8.57
C HIS A 42 2.46 16.97 -9.29
N CYS A 43 1.96 15.91 -8.64
CA CYS A 43 1.13 14.87 -9.28
C CYS A 43 -0.20 14.58 -8.57
N ASP A 44 -0.60 15.36 -7.56
CA ASP A 44 -1.86 15.12 -6.83
C ASP A 44 -3.11 15.13 -7.75
N ALA A 45 -3.09 15.93 -8.83
CA ALA A 45 -4.15 15.92 -9.83
C ALA A 45 -4.33 14.53 -10.48
N LEU A 46 -3.23 13.82 -10.75
CA LEU A 46 -3.27 12.45 -11.28
C LEU A 46 -3.76 11.46 -10.22
N ARG A 47 -3.30 11.59 -8.97
CA ARG A 47 -3.82 10.78 -7.86
C ARG A 47 -5.33 10.93 -7.75
N ARG A 48 -5.86 12.16 -7.68
CA ARG A 48 -7.31 12.40 -7.63
C ARG A 48 -8.03 11.78 -8.82
N ALA A 49 -7.51 11.96 -10.03
CA ALA A 49 -8.10 11.38 -11.23
C ALA A 49 -8.14 9.83 -11.21
N LEU A 50 -7.18 9.18 -10.55
CA LEU A 50 -7.07 7.73 -10.45
C LEU A 50 -7.85 7.14 -9.27
N MET A 51 -7.91 7.84 -8.14
CA MET A 51 -8.49 7.37 -6.89
C MET A 51 -9.95 7.78 -6.72
N HIS A 52 -10.34 8.98 -7.15
CA HIS A 52 -11.69 9.50 -6.98
C HIS A 52 -12.64 9.05 -8.07
N GLU A 53 -13.94 9.20 -7.82
CA GLU A 53 -14.97 9.06 -8.83
C GLU A 53 -14.72 10.03 -10.00
N PRO A 54 -15.00 9.65 -11.25
CA PRO A 54 -15.74 8.44 -11.64
C PRO A 54 -14.86 7.20 -11.94
N ARG A 55 -13.53 7.29 -11.77
CA ARG A 55 -12.61 6.19 -12.15
C ARG A 55 -12.27 5.26 -10.99
N GLY A 56 -12.28 5.79 -9.77
CA GLY A 56 -12.17 5.04 -8.53
C GLY A 56 -13.43 5.21 -7.70
N HIS A 57 -13.27 5.20 -6.39
CA HIS A 57 -14.31 5.36 -5.38
C HIS A 57 -13.67 5.79 -4.06
N ALA A 58 -14.48 6.08 -3.04
CA ALA A 58 -14.00 6.59 -1.75
C ALA A 58 -12.90 5.71 -1.12
N ASP A 59 -13.00 4.39 -1.28
CA ASP A 59 -12.08 3.40 -0.72
C ASP A 59 -11.05 2.85 -1.74
N MET A 60 -10.80 3.56 -2.85
CA MET A 60 -9.80 3.13 -3.84
C MET A 60 -8.37 3.35 -3.31
N TYR A 61 -7.51 2.36 -3.55
CA TYR A 61 -6.09 2.40 -3.22
C TYR A 61 -5.25 2.12 -4.47
N GLY A 62 -4.08 2.74 -4.57
CA GLY A 62 -3.20 2.59 -5.72
C GLY A 62 -1.73 2.58 -5.35
N ALA A 63 -0.91 2.20 -6.33
CA ALA A 63 0.54 2.24 -6.23
C ALA A 63 1.17 2.61 -7.58
N VAL A 64 2.37 3.17 -7.52
CA VAL A 64 3.25 3.34 -8.67
C VAL A 64 4.62 2.73 -8.34
N LEU A 65 5.15 1.93 -9.27
CA LEU A 65 6.53 1.46 -9.20
C LEU A 65 7.47 2.57 -9.66
N THR A 66 8.61 2.66 -9.01
CA THR A 66 9.67 3.63 -9.34
C THR A 66 11.02 2.92 -9.37
N GLU A 67 12.04 3.59 -9.90
CA GLU A 67 13.41 3.21 -9.57
C GLU A 67 13.60 3.28 -8.04
N PRO A 68 14.27 2.31 -7.42
CA PRO A 68 14.63 2.38 -6.01
C PRO A 68 15.73 3.43 -5.79
N CYS A 69 15.93 3.84 -4.55
CA CYS A 69 17.07 4.62 -4.09
C CYS A 69 18.16 3.70 -3.49
N ALA A 70 17.76 2.62 -2.85
CA ALA A 70 18.64 1.63 -2.24
C ALA A 70 19.07 0.56 -3.26
N ALA A 71 20.37 0.31 -3.35
CA ALA A 71 20.94 -0.72 -4.24
C ALA A 71 20.46 -2.16 -3.93
N ALA A 72 19.97 -2.40 -2.71
CA ALA A 72 19.45 -3.71 -2.30
C ALA A 72 17.99 -3.95 -2.72
N ALA A 73 17.28 -2.94 -3.23
CA ALA A 73 15.90 -3.05 -3.65
C ALA A 73 15.78 -3.34 -5.16
N HIS A 74 14.81 -4.16 -5.53
CA HIS A 74 14.49 -4.44 -6.93
C HIS A 74 13.61 -3.34 -7.54
N ALA A 75 12.81 -2.66 -6.73
CA ALA A 75 11.97 -1.54 -7.15
C ALA A 75 11.65 -0.62 -5.96
N GLY A 76 11.43 0.67 -6.24
CA GLY A 76 10.73 1.57 -5.34
C GLY A 76 9.22 1.45 -5.52
N VAL A 77 8.45 1.73 -4.47
CA VAL A 77 6.99 1.77 -4.51
C VAL A 77 6.45 2.98 -3.77
N LEU A 78 5.58 3.74 -4.42
CA LEU A 78 4.83 4.83 -3.80
C LEU A 78 3.34 4.46 -3.77
N PHE A 79 2.79 4.41 -2.56
CA PHE A 79 1.38 4.11 -2.31
C PHE A 79 0.54 5.39 -2.30
N MET A 80 -0.69 5.31 -2.80
CA MET A 80 -1.61 6.44 -2.85
C MET A 80 -3.05 6.00 -2.56
N HIS A 81 -3.82 6.87 -1.93
CA HIS A 81 -5.23 6.63 -1.58
C HIS A 81 -6.05 7.91 -1.79
N ASN A 82 -7.32 7.90 -1.36
CA ASN A 82 -8.27 9.00 -1.51
C ASN A 82 -7.80 10.37 -0.93
N GLU A 83 -6.95 10.37 0.09
CA GLU A 83 -6.52 11.55 0.84
C GLU A 83 -5.05 11.94 0.60
N GLY A 84 -4.24 11.07 -0.03
CA GLY A 84 -2.85 11.42 -0.29
C GLY A 84 -1.97 10.22 -0.62
N TYR A 85 -0.71 10.30 -0.18
CA TYR A 85 0.31 9.29 -0.41
C TYR A 85 0.76 8.69 0.92
N SER A 86 0.77 7.36 1.01
CA SER A 86 1.13 6.62 2.22
C SER A 86 2.63 6.32 2.28
N THR A 87 3.13 6.02 3.48
CA THR A 87 4.51 5.59 3.72
C THR A 87 4.75 4.11 3.44
N MET A 88 3.79 3.25 3.80
CA MET A 88 3.84 1.80 3.61
C MET A 88 2.41 1.25 3.56
N CYS A 89 2.20 0.15 2.87
CA CYS A 89 0.91 -0.51 2.74
C CYS A 89 1.06 -2.03 2.63
N GLY A 90 0.60 -2.79 3.63
CA GLY A 90 0.78 -4.24 3.67
C GLY A 90 0.01 -4.99 2.58
N HIS A 91 -1.28 -4.67 2.36
CA HIS A 91 -2.06 -5.26 1.26
C HIS A 91 -1.49 -4.84 -0.10
N GLY A 92 -0.98 -3.61 -0.18
CA GLY A 92 -0.29 -3.07 -1.34
C GLY A 92 0.96 -3.86 -1.69
N VAL A 93 1.81 -4.19 -0.71
CA VAL A 93 3.00 -5.05 -0.94
C VAL A 93 2.60 -6.41 -1.52
N ILE A 94 1.57 -7.05 -0.96
CA ILE A 94 1.06 -8.33 -1.45
C ILE A 94 0.63 -8.21 -2.91
N ALA A 95 -0.26 -7.26 -3.21
CA ALA A 95 -0.81 -7.11 -4.55
C ALA A 95 0.25 -6.63 -5.57
N VAL A 96 1.15 -5.72 -5.20
CA VAL A 96 2.27 -5.26 -6.05
C VAL A 96 3.18 -6.44 -6.40
N CYS A 97 3.63 -7.22 -5.41
CA CYS A 97 4.52 -8.36 -5.65
C CYS A 97 3.85 -9.40 -6.56
N THR A 98 2.58 -9.72 -6.33
CA THR A 98 1.80 -10.61 -7.19
C THR A 98 1.75 -10.08 -8.62
N ILE A 99 1.29 -8.84 -8.83
CA ILE A 99 1.15 -8.28 -10.17
C ILE A 99 2.51 -8.19 -10.87
N ALA A 100 3.54 -7.71 -10.17
CA ALA A 100 4.85 -7.48 -10.74
C ALA A 100 5.50 -8.79 -11.23
N LEU A 101 5.41 -9.86 -10.45
CA LEU A 101 5.96 -11.15 -10.87
C LEU A 101 5.12 -11.82 -11.96
N GLU A 102 3.79 -11.87 -11.83
CA GLU A 102 2.94 -12.52 -12.85
C GLU A 102 3.02 -11.79 -14.20
N ARG A 103 3.19 -10.47 -14.18
CA ARG A 103 3.24 -9.63 -15.39
C ARG A 103 4.65 -9.31 -15.87
N GLY A 104 5.68 -9.72 -15.13
CA GLY A 104 7.08 -9.51 -15.50
C GLY A 104 7.48 -8.03 -15.45
N LEU A 105 6.95 -7.27 -14.50
CA LEU A 105 7.29 -5.87 -14.27
C LEU A 105 8.57 -5.70 -13.44
N ILE A 106 8.93 -6.73 -12.67
CA ILE A 106 10.17 -6.80 -11.91
C ILE A 106 10.86 -8.12 -12.28
N SER A 107 12.15 -8.05 -12.59
CA SER A 107 13.01 -9.21 -12.80
C SER A 107 13.76 -9.52 -11.51
N VAL A 108 13.68 -10.76 -11.04
CA VAL A 108 14.46 -11.28 -9.92
C VAL A 108 15.30 -12.45 -10.42
N ALA A 109 16.54 -12.56 -9.93
CA ALA A 109 17.49 -13.56 -10.41
C ALA A 109 17.02 -14.99 -10.10
N ASP A 110 16.50 -15.19 -8.89
CA ASP A 110 15.74 -16.37 -8.48
C ASP A 110 14.48 -15.89 -7.77
N GLU A 111 13.31 -16.36 -8.20
CA GLU A 111 12.05 -15.97 -7.56
C GLU A 111 11.89 -16.52 -6.14
N SER A 112 12.67 -17.56 -5.78
CA SER A 112 12.77 -18.06 -4.41
C SER A 112 13.52 -17.10 -3.47
N ASP A 113 14.35 -16.19 -4.00
CA ASP A 113 15.00 -15.13 -3.23
C ASP A 113 14.03 -13.99 -2.86
N GLY A 114 12.85 -13.96 -3.48
CA GLY A 114 11.79 -13.01 -3.20
C GLY A 114 11.97 -11.64 -3.87
N VAL A 115 11.09 -10.71 -3.53
CA VAL A 115 11.06 -9.34 -4.06
C VAL A 115 11.42 -8.37 -2.94
N VAL A 116 12.42 -7.52 -3.16
CA VAL A 116 12.77 -6.43 -2.25
C VAL A 116 12.19 -5.13 -2.79
N LEU A 117 11.25 -4.55 -2.06
CA LEU A 117 10.66 -3.25 -2.37
C LEU A 117 11.22 -2.18 -1.43
N GLU A 118 11.45 -0.98 -1.95
CA GLU A 118 11.73 0.20 -1.13
C GLU A 118 10.51 1.10 -1.09
N SER A 119 9.97 1.30 0.11
CA SER A 119 8.86 2.23 0.36
C SER A 119 9.38 3.51 1.03
N PRO A 120 8.58 4.58 1.13
CA PRO A 120 8.94 5.73 1.96
C PRO A 120 9.18 5.38 3.45
N ALA A 121 8.68 4.25 3.95
CA ALA A 121 9.00 3.76 5.30
C ALA A 121 10.33 2.99 5.39
N GLY A 122 10.91 2.59 4.25
CA GLY A 122 12.12 1.77 4.17
C GLY A 122 11.94 0.48 3.37
N ILE A 123 12.92 -0.42 3.51
CA ILE A 123 13.00 -1.70 2.80
C ILE A 123 11.96 -2.69 3.33
N VAL A 124 11.27 -3.35 2.42
CA VAL A 124 10.33 -4.44 2.68
C VAL A 124 10.76 -5.65 1.86
N ARG A 125 10.96 -6.80 2.51
CA ARG A 125 11.41 -8.04 1.86
C ARG A 125 10.26 -9.01 1.75
N ALA A 126 9.76 -9.25 0.54
CA ALA A 126 8.66 -10.15 0.26
C ALA A 126 9.15 -11.52 -0.21
N ARG A 127 8.78 -12.59 0.50
CA ARG A 127 8.91 -13.97 0.06
C ARG A 127 7.67 -14.38 -0.74
N VAL A 128 7.90 -14.97 -1.91
CA VAL A 128 6.81 -15.38 -2.80
C VAL A 128 6.78 -16.90 -2.92
N THR A 129 5.57 -17.45 -2.86
CA THR A 129 5.30 -18.86 -3.15
C THR A 129 4.51 -18.93 -4.45
N GLY A 130 4.92 -19.81 -5.35
CA GLY A 130 4.38 -19.84 -6.70
C GLY A 130 4.78 -21.11 -7.45
N THR A 131 4.24 -21.26 -8.65
CA THR A 131 4.62 -22.33 -9.59
C THR A 131 4.97 -21.72 -10.94
N PRO A 132 5.90 -22.33 -11.71
CA PRO A 132 6.16 -21.92 -13.07
C PRO A 132 4.85 -21.88 -13.89
N SER A 133 4.71 -20.84 -14.69
CA SER A 133 3.59 -20.62 -15.61
C SER A 133 4.14 -20.41 -17.01
N THR A 134 3.61 -21.16 -17.97
CA THR A 134 3.82 -20.93 -19.41
C THR A 134 2.67 -20.11 -19.97
N GLY A 135 2.90 -19.37 -21.06
CA GLY A 135 1.84 -18.61 -21.74
C GLY A 135 1.72 -17.14 -21.34
N ARG A 136 2.78 -16.49 -20.86
CA ARG A 136 2.80 -15.02 -20.82
C ARG A 136 2.66 -14.47 -22.25
N PRO A 137 2.01 -13.31 -22.46
CA PRO A 137 1.95 -12.65 -23.77
C PRO A 137 3.32 -12.41 -24.40
N SER A 138 4.37 -12.29 -23.58
CA SER A 138 5.77 -12.13 -24.00
C SER A 138 6.47 -13.43 -24.41
N GLY A 139 5.81 -14.60 -24.29
CA GLY A 139 6.44 -15.92 -24.53
C GLY A 139 7.40 -16.37 -23.42
N ALA A 140 7.64 -15.55 -22.40
CA ALA A 140 8.52 -15.88 -21.28
C ALA A 140 7.88 -16.87 -20.30
N THR A 141 8.70 -17.73 -19.69
CA THR A 141 8.32 -18.44 -18.47
C THR A 141 8.05 -17.39 -17.38
N GLY A 142 6.97 -17.57 -16.64
CA GLY A 142 6.70 -16.78 -15.46
C GLY A 142 6.28 -17.59 -14.29
N THR A 143 5.69 -16.91 -13.32
CA THR A 143 5.20 -17.56 -12.12
C THR A 143 3.78 -17.17 -11.88
N ARG A 144 2.99 -18.19 -11.56
CA ARG A 144 1.69 -18.03 -10.94
C ARG A 144 1.91 -17.93 -9.45
N VAL A 145 1.53 -16.80 -8.86
CA VAL A 145 1.76 -16.54 -7.44
C VAL A 145 0.62 -17.14 -6.62
N HIS A 146 0.95 -17.96 -5.63
CA HIS A 146 0.01 -18.57 -4.69
C HIS A 146 -0.08 -17.82 -3.37
N GLY A 147 1.00 -17.14 -2.97
CA GLY A 147 1.03 -16.38 -1.74
C GLY A 147 2.27 -15.49 -1.62
N VAL A 148 2.10 -14.39 -0.89
CA VAL A 148 3.16 -13.43 -0.57
C VAL A 148 3.19 -13.25 0.95
N ALA A 149 4.36 -13.45 1.54
CA ALA A 149 4.67 -13.05 2.91
C ALA A 149 5.74 -11.97 2.86
N PHE A 150 5.79 -11.05 3.82
CA PHE A 150 6.83 -10.04 3.83
C PHE A 150 7.34 -9.74 5.24
N GLU A 151 8.63 -9.44 5.30
CA GLU A 151 9.26 -8.80 6.45
C GLU A 151 9.09 -7.29 6.30
N ASN A 152 8.32 -6.71 7.22
CA ASN A 152 8.04 -5.29 7.26
C ASN A 152 9.21 -4.50 7.87
N VAL A 153 9.12 -3.19 7.82
CA VAL A 153 10.03 -2.31 8.57
C VAL A 153 9.89 -2.53 10.09
N PRO A 154 10.91 -2.21 10.90
CA PRO A 154 10.83 -2.34 12.35
C PRO A 154 9.56 -1.71 12.92
N SER A 155 8.81 -2.51 13.67
CA SER A 155 7.50 -2.13 14.23
C SER A 155 7.60 -2.10 15.75
N PHE A 156 6.98 -1.09 16.39
CA PHE A 156 7.11 -0.87 17.83
C PHE A 156 5.89 -0.17 18.42
N VAL A 157 5.66 -0.35 19.73
CA VAL A 157 4.69 0.44 20.49
C VAL A 157 5.37 1.74 20.91
N LEU A 158 4.84 2.88 20.45
CA LEU A 158 5.34 4.19 20.82
C LEU A 158 4.82 4.59 22.21
N ARG A 159 3.53 4.38 22.46
CA ARG A 159 2.90 4.69 23.75
C ARG A 159 1.69 3.79 23.98
N ALA A 160 1.64 3.12 25.12
CA ALA A 160 0.49 2.29 25.50
C ALA A 160 -0.48 3.06 26.40
N GLY A 161 -1.77 2.73 26.31
CA GLY A 161 -2.81 3.16 27.24
C GLY A 161 -3.04 4.67 27.30
N VAL A 162 -2.90 5.38 26.18
CA VAL A 162 -3.22 6.82 26.11
C VAL A 162 -4.71 6.99 26.37
N PRO A 163 -5.13 7.75 27.40
CA PRO A 163 -6.55 7.98 27.66
C PRO A 163 -7.11 8.93 26.60
N VAL A 164 -8.10 8.46 25.84
CA VAL A 164 -8.80 9.25 24.82
C VAL A 164 -10.28 9.33 25.19
N SER A 165 -10.86 10.53 25.10
CA SER A 165 -12.29 10.73 25.35
C SER A 165 -13.08 10.56 24.06
N ILE A 166 -14.11 9.73 24.07
CA ILE A 166 -15.05 9.56 22.96
C ILE A 166 -16.47 9.56 23.51
N GLY A 167 -17.28 10.54 23.10
CA GLY A 167 -18.56 10.80 23.76
C GLY A 167 -18.41 11.02 25.28
N ASP A 168 -19.05 10.17 26.08
CA ASP A 168 -19.02 10.18 27.55
C ASP A 168 -18.02 9.18 28.16
N ARG A 169 -17.21 8.52 27.34
CA ARG A 169 -16.26 7.47 27.77
C ARG A 169 -14.82 7.95 27.67
N VAL A 170 -13.98 7.43 28.56
CA VAL A 170 -12.51 7.50 28.43
C VAL A 170 -12.01 6.08 28.18
N ILE A 171 -11.34 5.88 27.05
CA ILE A 171 -10.84 4.57 26.61
C ILE A 171 -9.32 4.58 26.47
N PRO A 172 -8.63 3.47 26.77
CA PRO A 172 -7.20 3.33 26.51
C PRO A 172 -6.96 3.12 25.01
N VAL A 173 -6.02 3.88 24.45
CA VAL A 173 -5.57 3.77 23.06
C VAL A 173 -4.07 3.54 23.03
N ASP A 174 -3.63 2.54 22.29
CA ASP A 174 -2.21 2.29 22.06
C ASP A 174 -1.78 2.99 20.76
N VAL A 175 -0.68 3.72 20.81
CA VAL A 175 -0.03 4.29 19.62
C VAL A 175 1.14 3.41 19.24
N ALA A 176 1.06 2.81 18.06
CA ALA A 176 2.10 1.91 17.54
C ALA A 176 2.48 2.27 16.11
N PHE A 177 3.71 1.94 15.75
CA PHE A 177 4.23 2.07 14.39
C PHE A 177 4.41 0.70 13.77
N GLY A 178 3.88 0.53 12.55
CA GLY A 178 4.03 -0.68 11.74
C GLY A 178 4.32 -0.37 10.27
N GLY A 179 5.08 0.69 9.99
CA GLY A 179 5.25 1.29 8.66
C GLY A 179 4.35 2.50 8.40
N ALA A 180 3.29 2.65 9.20
CA ALA A 180 2.56 3.88 9.47
C ALA A 180 2.23 3.92 10.97
N PHE A 181 1.89 5.09 11.49
CA PHE A 181 1.39 5.22 12.87
C PHE A 181 -0.09 4.88 12.92
N TYR A 182 -0.46 4.10 13.93
CA TYR A 182 -1.83 3.68 14.21
C TYR A 182 -2.20 4.01 15.65
N ALA A 183 -3.42 4.51 15.82
CA ALA A 183 -4.15 4.46 17.08
C ALA A 183 -4.91 3.13 17.12
N ILE A 184 -4.53 2.24 18.04
CA ILE A 184 -5.10 0.90 18.21
C ILE A 184 -6.02 0.92 19.43
N VAL A 185 -7.26 0.51 19.21
CA VAL A 185 -8.33 0.62 20.21
C VAL A 185 -9.21 -0.63 20.17
N ASP A 186 -9.67 -1.05 21.36
CA ASP A 186 -10.68 -2.09 21.47
C ASP A 186 -12.07 -1.55 21.10
N SER A 187 -12.66 -2.13 20.05
CA SER A 187 -14.00 -1.79 19.58
C SER A 187 -15.10 -1.99 20.64
N GLU A 188 -14.92 -2.95 21.57
CA GLU A 188 -15.86 -3.20 22.68
C GLU A 188 -15.80 -2.07 23.71
N ALA A 189 -14.60 -1.56 24.01
CA ALA A 189 -14.43 -0.40 24.89
C ALA A 189 -15.12 0.85 24.32
N VAL A 190 -15.03 1.04 23.00
CA VAL A 190 -15.75 2.10 22.26
C VAL A 190 -17.27 1.84 22.26
N GLY A 191 -17.72 0.59 22.39
CA GLY A 191 -19.13 0.20 22.30
C GLY A 191 -19.65 0.13 20.86
N ILE A 192 -18.77 -0.15 19.89
CA ILE A 192 -19.13 -0.32 18.48
C ILE A 192 -18.63 -1.68 18.00
N PRO A 193 -19.51 -2.65 17.69
CA PRO A 193 -19.09 -3.96 17.21
C PRO A 193 -18.48 -3.89 15.80
N ILE A 194 -17.48 -4.74 15.53
CA ILE A 194 -16.87 -4.90 14.20
C ILE A 194 -17.81 -5.72 13.31
N ARG A 195 -18.77 -5.04 12.69
CA ARG A 195 -19.74 -5.62 11.74
C ARG A 195 -20.10 -4.62 10.66
N ARG A 196 -20.53 -5.12 9.50
CA ARG A 196 -20.80 -4.31 8.31
C ARG A 196 -21.81 -3.19 8.57
N GLU A 197 -22.88 -3.45 9.32
CA GLU A 197 -23.92 -2.45 9.58
C GLU A 197 -23.44 -1.34 10.52
N ALA A 198 -22.34 -1.56 11.24
CA ALA A 198 -21.72 -0.57 12.11
C ALA A 198 -20.63 0.26 11.39
N LEU A 199 -20.33 0.00 10.12
CA LEU A 199 -19.22 0.62 9.38
C LEU A 199 -19.24 2.16 9.45
N GLY A 200 -20.41 2.78 9.28
CA GLY A 200 -20.52 4.24 9.37
C GLY A 200 -20.20 4.80 10.77
N ARG A 201 -20.48 4.04 11.84
CA ARG A 201 -20.12 4.39 13.22
C ARG A 201 -18.62 4.17 13.46
N LEU A 202 -18.07 3.05 12.98
CA LEU A 202 -16.65 2.74 13.06
C LEU A 202 -15.79 3.83 12.39
N ARG A 203 -16.17 4.26 11.19
CA ARG A 203 -15.46 5.34 10.47
C ARG A 203 -15.48 6.66 11.25
N ARG A 204 -16.63 7.06 11.81
CA ARG A 204 -16.72 8.29 12.60
C ARG A 204 -15.87 8.21 13.86
N ALA A 205 -15.93 7.09 14.59
CA ALA A 205 -15.13 6.89 15.78
C ALA A 205 -13.62 6.91 15.47
N GLY A 206 -13.19 6.32 14.34
CA GLY A 206 -11.80 6.38 13.90
C GLY A 206 -11.29 7.81 13.67
N VAL A 207 -12.12 8.67 13.09
CA VAL A 207 -11.78 10.09 12.88
C VAL A 207 -11.78 10.90 14.19
N GLU A 208 -12.62 10.54 15.15
CA GLU A 208 -12.67 11.21 16.46
C GLU A 208 -11.48 10.84 17.37
N ILE A 209 -10.92 9.63 17.19
CA ILE A 209 -9.77 9.14 17.95
C ILE A 209 -8.43 9.63 17.39
N ALA A 210 -8.33 9.81 16.07
CA ALA A 210 -7.11 10.19 15.36
C ALA A 210 -6.76 11.68 15.50
#